data_AF-A0A1F3BVC5-F1
#
_entry.id   AF-A0A1F3BVC5-F1
#
_cell.length_a   1.000
_cell.length_b   1.000
_cell.length_c   1.000
_cell.angle_alpha   90.00
_cell.angle_beta   90.00
_cell.angle_gamma   90.00
#
_symmetry.space_group_name_H-M   'P 1'
#
loop_
_entity.id
_entity.type
_entity.pdbx_description
1 polymer ?
#
loop_
_entity_poly.entity_id
_entity_poly.type
_entity_poly.pdbx_seq_one_letter_code
_entity_poly.pdbx_strand_id
1 'polypeptide(L)'
;MKCFKLSLFLFFILLSATYSYSQENNRNIDSQLMRKYEKLLNYRESNISVLKYCDSNFPNVNDLSNMEEYAKNHPPIPIIKNSGNKDFDKAQLNNELYEWRKTNPYYPQFVPYHLFNSKITIEDDILLYETAKKDWFESHPVESKKLELIIKK
;
A
#
# COMPACT_ATOMS: atom_id res chain seq x y z
N MET A 1 -28.14 30.44 40.72
CA MET A 1 -28.10 29.32 39.73
C MET A 1 -27.92 29.78 38.26
N LYS A 2 -27.21 30.88 37.96
CA LYS A 2 -26.96 31.32 36.56
C LYS A 2 -25.61 30.83 35.99
N CYS A 3 -24.58 30.69 36.84
CA CYS A 3 -23.23 30.29 36.41
C CYS A 3 -23.14 28.83 35.89
N PHE A 4 -23.99 27.94 36.39
CA PHE A 4 -24.01 26.53 35.99
C PHE A 4 -24.46 26.32 34.53
N LYS A 5 -25.38 27.16 34.03
CA LYS A 5 -25.89 27.08 32.66
C LYS A 5 -24.87 27.58 31.63
N LEU A 6 -24.07 28.59 31.99
CA LEU A 6 -23.03 29.14 31.11
C LEU A 6 -21.83 28.19 30.97
N SER A 7 -21.44 27.53 32.08
CA SER A 7 -20.37 26.53 32.08
C SER A 7 -20.73 25.31 31.23
N LEU A 8 -21.97 24.81 31.32
CA LEU A 8 -22.43 23.68 30.52
C LEU A 8 -22.47 24.03 29.02
N PHE A 9 -22.91 25.25 28.66
CA PHE A 9 -22.95 25.70 27.28
C PHE A 9 -21.55 25.80 26.63
N LEU A 10 -20.57 26.34 27.36
CA LEU A 10 -19.17 26.39 26.90
C LEU A 10 -18.55 24.99 26.72
N PHE A 11 -18.91 24.04 27.59
CA PHE A 11 -18.47 22.65 27.46
C PHE A 11 -19.02 21.99 26.18
N PHE A 12 -20.28 22.22 25.82
CA PHE A 12 -20.85 21.73 24.56
C PHE A 12 -20.21 22.37 23.32
N ILE A 13 -19.83 23.65 23.38
CA ILE A 13 -19.10 24.31 22.29
C ILE A 13 -17.71 23.68 22.11
N LEU A 14 -16.98 23.44 23.21
CA LEU A 14 -15.67 22.79 23.14
C LEU A 14 -15.74 21.36 22.60
N LEU A 15 -16.73 20.56 23.03
CA LEU A 15 -16.96 19.21 22.52
C LEU A 15 -17.35 19.18 21.03
N SER A 16 -18.18 20.11 20.58
CA SER A 16 -18.56 20.18 19.17
C SER A 16 -17.41 20.66 18.28
N ALA A 17 -16.55 21.57 18.78
CA ALA A 17 -15.34 22.00 18.08
C ALA A 17 -14.31 20.86 17.95
N THR A 18 -14.06 20.08 19.00
CA THR A 18 -13.11 18.95 18.94
C THR A 18 -13.61 17.83 18.04
N TYR A 19 -14.91 17.53 18.08
CA TYR A 19 -15.53 16.57 17.17
C TYR A 19 -15.43 17.01 15.70
N SER A 20 -15.74 18.28 15.42
CA SER A 20 -15.67 18.83 14.06
C SER A 20 -14.23 18.81 13.52
N TYR A 21 -13.25 19.18 14.33
CA TYR A 21 -11.82 19.12 13.97
C TYR A 21 -11.37 17.68 13.70
N SER A 22 -11.78 16.72 14.53
CA SER A 22 -11.46 15.30 14.31
C SER A 22 -12.06 14.78 13.00
N GLN A 23 -13.30 15.15 12.68
CA GLN A 23 -13.96 14.74 11.43
C GLN A 23 -13.28 15.34 10.19
N GLU A 24 -12.91 16.61 10.24
CA GLU A 24 -12.19 17.28 9.15
C GLU A 24 -10.80 16.67 8.93
N ASN A 25 -10.07 16.38 10.01
CA ASN A 25 -8.77 15.73 9.94
C ASN A 25 -8.87 14.32 9.32
N ASN A 26 -9.86 13.52 9.73
CA ASN A 26 -10.09 12.19 9.17
C ASN A 26 -10.40 12.25 7.67
N ARG A 27 -11.30 13.16 7.25
CA ARG A 27 -11.61 13.38 5.82
C ARG A 27 -10.38 13.76 5.00
N ASN A 28 -9.48 14.57 5.56
CA ASN A 28 -8.24 14.94 4.89
C ASN A 28 -7.32 13.71 4.71
N ILE A 29 -7.12 12.91 5.76
CA ILE A 29 -6.33 11.66 5.71
C ILE A 29 -6.89 10.72 4.63
N ASP A 30 -8.20 10.47 4.66
CA ASP A 30 -8.87 9.60 3.68
C ASP A 30 -8.67 10.14 2.25
N SER A 31 -8.76 11.45 2.05
CA SER A 31 -8.53 12.07 0.74
C SER A 31 -7.09 11.92 0.23
N GLN A 32 -6.10 11.97 1.12
CA GLN A 32 -4.69 11.79 0.76
C GLN A 32 -4.40 10.32 0.43
N LEU A 33 -4.97 9.40 1.21
CA LEU A 33 -4.86 7.97 0.96
C LEU A 33 -5.43 7.61 -0.41
N MET A 34 -6.65 8.05 -0.71
CA MET A 34 -7.30 7.77 -2.00
C MET A 34 -6.51 8.34 -3.18
N ARG A 35 -5.97 9.57 -3.06
CA ARG A 35 -5.08 10.13 -4.08
C ARG A 35 -3.82 9.29 -4.30
N LYS A 36 -3.22 8.77 -3.22
CA LYS A 36 -2.05 7.88 -3.33
C LYS A 36 -2.42 6.58 -4.03
N TYR A 37 -3.55 5.98 -3.64
CA TYR A 37 -4.10 4.77 -4.24
C TYR A 37 -4.34 4.93 -5.75
N GLU A 38 -5.07 5.97 -6.17
CA GLU A 38 -5.35 6.25 -7.58
C GLU A 38 -4.06 6.48 -8.40
N LYS A 39 -3.08 7.17 -7.82
CA LYS A 39 -1.79 7.37 -8.46
C LYS A 39 -1.04 6.05 -8.68
N LEU A 40 -1.11 5.14 -7.71
CA LEU A 40 -0.42 3.85 -7.79
C LEU A 40 -1.10 2.87 -8.75
N LEU A 41 -2.44 2.86 -8.79
CA LEU A 41 -3.21 2.10 -9.78
C LEU A 41 -2.78 2.40 -11.22
N ASN A 42 -2.44 3.66 -11.52
CA ASN A 42 -2.06 4.13 -12.86
C ASN A 42 -0.53 4.27 -13.04
N TYR A 43 0.28 3.77 -12.10
CA TYR A 43 1.72 4.01 -12.11
C TYR A 43 2.41 3.36 -13.32
N ARG A 44 1.97 2.16 -13.71
CA ARG A 44 2.51 1.42 -14.86
C ARG A 44 2.30 2.21 -16.15
N GLU A 45 1.07 2.66 -16.38
CA GLU A 45 0.64 3.36 -17.58
C GLU A 45 1.28 4.75 -17.69
N SER A 46 1.50 5.40 -16.54
CA SER A 46 2.13 6.72 -16.47
C SER A 46 3.66 6.69 -16.52
N ASN A 47 4.31 5.51 -16.50
CA ASN A 47 5.76 5.39 -16.47
C ASN A 47 6.29 4.35 -17.46
N ILE A 48 6.51 4.79 -18.71
CA ILE A 48 7.04 3.97 -19.81
C ILE A 48 8.37 3.29 -19.44
N SER A 49 9.16 3.90 -18.55
CA SER A 49 10.49 3.45 -18.17
C SER A 49 10.49 2.16 -17.35
N VAL A 50 9.41 1.91 -16.60
CA VAL A 50 9.27 0.67 -15.83
C VAL A 50 8.69 -0.47 -16.66
N LEU A 51 7.95 -0.18 -17.75
CA LEU A 51 7.23 -1.18 -18.54
C LEU A 51 8.07 -2.38 -18.97
N LYS A 52 9.33 -2.16 -19.37
CA LYS A 52 10.24 -3.23 -19.80
C LYS A 52 10.62 -4.22 -18.68
N TYR A 53 10.35 -3.88 -17.42
CA TYR A 53 10.61 -4.73 -16.26
C TYR A 53 9.34 -5.30 -15.66
N CYS A 54 8.16 -4.82 -16.08
CA CYS A 54 6.87 -5.30 -15.60
C CYS A 54 6.50 -6.66 -16.23
N ASP A 55 5.59 -7.38 -15.58
CA ASP A 55 4.96 -8.54 -16.19
C ASP A 55 4.13 -8.10 -17.41
N SER A 56 4.37 -8.74 -18.57
CA SER A 56 3.60 -8.49 -19.80
C SER A 56 2.15 -8.94 -19.68
N ASN A 57 1.86 -9.90 -18.79
CA ASN A 57 0.54 -10.46 -18.56
C ASN A 57 -0.23 -9.71 -17.46
N PHE A 58 0.31 -8.62 -16.91
CA PHE A 58 -0.39 -7.82 -15.91
C PHE A 58 -1.70 -7.26 -16.50
N PRO A 59 -2.87 -7.61 -15.92
CA PRO A 59 -4.16 -7.28 -16.49
C PRO A 59 -4.48 -5.79 -16.34
N ASN A 60 -5.50 -5.33 -17.08
CA ASN A 60 -6.05 -3.99 -16.88
C ASN A 60 -6.69 -3.91 -15.49
N VAL A 61 -6.37 -2.86 -14.73
CA VAL A 61 -6.92 -2.66 -13.37
C VAL A 61 -8.44 -2.55 -13.32
N ASN A 62 -9.08 -2.17 -14.43
CA ASN A 62 -10.54 -2.09 -14.54
C ASN A 62 -11.19 -3.45 -14.88
N ASP A 63 -10.40 -4.44 -15.28
CA ASP A 63 -10.88 -5.80 -15.54
C ASP A 63 -10.76 -6.64 -14.26
N LEU A 64 -11.78 -6.51 -13.41
CA LEU A 64 -11.79 -7.09 -12.07
C LEU A 64 -11.67 -8.63 -12.09
N SER A 65 -12.21 -9.32 -13.09
CA SER A 65 -12.15 -10.78 -13.17
C SER A 65 -10.72 -11.25 -13.42
N ASN A 66 -10.05 -10.66 -14.41
CA ASN A 66 -8.66 -11.00 -14.72
C ASN A 66 -7.71 -10.54 -13.61
N MET A 67 -8.01 -9.41 -12.95
CA MET A 67 -7.23 -8.94 -11.80
C MET A 67 -7.39 -9.86 -10.58
N GLU A 68 -8.58 -10.40 -10.32
CA GLU A 68 -8.79 -11.37 -9.24
C GLU A 68 -7.99 -12.67 -9.49
N GLU A 69 -8.01 -13.17 -10.72
CA GLU A 69 -7.21 -14.34 -11.11
C GLU A 69 -5.71 -14.08 -10.99
N TYR A 70 -5.26 -12.90 -11.44
CA TYR A 70 -3.88 -12.48 -11.28
C TYR A 70 -3.48 -12.42 -9.80
N ALA A 71 -4.31 -11.83 -8.94
CA ALA A 71 -4.07 -11.71 -7.49
C ALA A 71 -4.01 -13.07 -6.77
N LYS A 72 -4.76 -14.07 -7.25
CA LYS A 72 -4.69 -15.45 -6.73
C LYS A 72 -3.35 -16.13 -7.04
N ASN A 73 -2.80 -15.86 -8.23
CA ASN A 73 -1.55 -16.44 -8.71
C ASN A 73 -0.30 -15.64 -8.29
N HIS A 74 -0.47 -14.37 -7.92
CA HIS A 74 0.58 -13.47 -7.45
C HIS A 74 0.21 -12.98 -6.05
N PRO A 75 0.49 -13.78 -5.00
CA PRO A 75 0.12 -13.39 -3.65
C PRO A 75 0.91 -12.15 -3.19
N PRO A 76 0.36 -11.38 -2.22
CA PRO A 76 1.06 -10.26 -1.61
C PRO A 76 2.44 -10.64 -1.09
N ILE A 77 3.37 -9.69 -1.11
CA ILE A 77 4.70 -9.90 -0.52
C ILE A 77 4.57 -10.28 0.97
N PRO A 78 5.32 -11.28 1.46
CA PRO A 78 5.35 -11.61 2.88
C PRO A 78 5.80 -10.43 3.74
N ILE A 79 5.11 -10.23 4.86
CA ILE A 79 5.47 -9.24 5.89
C ILE A 79 5.86 -9.95 7.18
N ILE A 80 6.66 -9.28 8.01
CA ILE A 80 7.14 -9.87 9.27
C ILE A 80 5.96 -10.25 10.17
N LYS A 81 5.94 -11.50 10.63
CA LYS A 81 5.03 -11.99 11.67
C LYS A 81 5.76 -11.93 12.99
N ASN A 82 5.14 -11.38 14.03
CA ASN A 82 5.75 -11.29 15.35
C ASN A 82 5.38 -12.51 16.19
N SER A 83 6.27 -13.50 16.26
CA SER A 83 6.11 -14.67 17.13
C SER A 83 6.61 -14.42 18.57
N GLY A 84 7.24 -13.27 18.81
CA GLY A 84 7.99 -12.97 20.03
C GLY A 84 9.47 -13.37 19.96
N ASN A 85 9.91 -14.06 18.89
CA ASN A 85 11.31 -14.39 18.65
C ASN A 85 11.83 -13.72 17.37
N LYS A 86 12.59 -12.63 17.54
CA LYS A 86 13.07 -11.79 16.44
C LYS A 86 13.96 -12.54 15.43
N ASP A 87 14.81 -13.45 15.89
CA ASP A 87 15.73 -14.16 15.00
C ASP A 87 14.99 -15.19 14.17
N PHE A 88 14.02 -15.89 14.79
CA PHE A 88 13.12 -16.80 14.08
C PHE A 88 12.27 -16.05 13.04
N ASP A 89 11.64 -14.94 13.44
CA ASP A 89 10.77 -14.15 12.56
C ASP A 89 11.54 -13.62 11.34
N LYS A 90 12.78 -13.17 11.54
CA LYS A 90 13.65 -12.71 10.46
C LYS A 90 14.07 -13.85 9.53
N ALA A 91 14.46 -15.00 10.08
CA ALA A 91 14.84 -16.16 9.28
C ALA A 91 13.67 -16.68 8.44
N GLN A 92 12.47 -16.75 9.03
CA GLN A 92 11.25 -17.13 8.35
C GLN A 92 10.91 -16.15 7.22
N LEU A 93 10.92 -14.83 7.51
CA LEU A 93 10.64 -13.81 6.50
C LEU A 93 11.60 -13.90 5.31
N ASN A 94 12.90 -14.07 5.56
CA ASN A 94 13.88 -14.20 4.49
C ASN A 94 13.61 -15.42 3.58
N ASN A 95 13.17 -16.53 4.16
CA ASN A 95 12.80 -17.72 3.40
C ASN A 95 11.51 -17.50 2.59
N GLU A 96 10.48 -16.88 3.19
CA GLU A 96 9.23 -16.54 2.50
C GLU A 96 9.50 -15.56 1.34
N LEU A 97 10.36 -14.55 1.53
CA LEU A 97 10.77 -13.61 0.49
C LEU A 97 11.55 -14.30 -0.65
N TYR A 98 12.44 -15.23 -0.32
CA TYR A 98 13.18 -15.99 -1.34
C TYR A 98 12.25 -16.76 -2.28
N GLU A 99 11.25 -17.46 -1.73
CA GLU A 99 10.26 -18.17 -2.54
C GLU A 99 9.31 -17.22 -3.29
N TRP A 100 8.92 -16.11 -2.68
CA TRP A 100 8.11 -15.09 -3.33
C TRP A 100 8.80 -14.48 -4.57
N ARG A 101 10.10 -14.16 -4.48
CA ARG A 101 10.88 -13.63 -5.62
C ARG A 101 10.96 -14.60 -6.80
N LYS A 102 10.98 -15.90 -6.55
CA LYS A 102 11.02 -16.93 -7.61
C LYS A 102 9.74 -16.93 -8.45
N THR A 103 8.61 -16.61 -7.83
CA THR A 103 7.30 -16.54 -8.49
C THR A 103 6.95 -15.13 -8.98
N ASN A 104 7.67 -14.10 -8.49
CA ASN A 104 7.46 -12.70 -8.85
C ASN A 104 8.79 -12.05 -9.32
N PRO A 105 9.35 -12.45 -10.49
CA PRO A 105 10.65 -11.95 -10.95
C PRO A 105 10.60 -10.52 -11.51
N TYR A 106 9.40 -10.03 -11.84
CA TYR A 106 9.20 -8.74 -12.48
C TYR A 106 9.19 -7.58 -11.48
N TYR A 107 9.37 -6.37 -11.98
CA TYR A 107 9.16 -5.15 -11.21
C TYR A 107 7.71 -5.15 -10.66
N PRO A 108 7.51 -5.00 -9.33
CA PRO A 108 6.20 -5.10 -8.71
C PRO A 108 5.18 -4.14 -9.32
N GLN A 109 3.99 -4.64 -9.61
CA GLN A 109 2.84 -3.84 -10.01
C GLN A 109 1.90 -3.63 -8.83
N PHE A 110 1.15 -2.53 -8.84
CA PHE A 110 0.17 -2.26 -7.79
C PHE A 110 -1.07 -3.13 -8.02
N VAL A 111 -1.29 -4.12 -7.14
CA VAL A 111 -2.46 -5.02 -7.17
C VAL A 111 -3.42 -4.60 -6.05
N PRO A 112 -4.70 -4.31 -6.34
CA PRO A 112 -5.67 -3.89 -5.33
C PRO A 112 -6.27 -5.10 -4.59
N TYR A 113 -5.48 -5.79 -3.76
CA TYR A 113 -5.93 -7.01 -3.09
C TYR A 113 -7.13 -6.80 -2.15
N HIS A 114 -7.32 -5.58 -1.61
CA HIS A 114 -8.50 -5.24 -0.80
C HIS A 114 -9.84 -5.50 -1.51
N LEU A 115 -9.86 -5.47 -2.86
CA LEU A 115 -11.06 -5.76 -3.65
C LEU A 115 -11.44 -7.26 -3.63
N PHE A 116 -10.47 -8.14 -3.34
CA PHE A 116 -10.64 -9.59 -3.43
C PHE A 116 -10.44 -10.30 -2.09
N ASN A 117 -9.97 -9.58 -1.07
CA ASN A 117 -9.76 -10.09 0.28
C ASN A 117 -10.19 -9.06 1.31
N SER A 118 -11.31 -9.33 2.00
CA SER A 118 -11.90 -8.44 2.99
C SER A 118 -11.05 -8.18 4.24
N LYS A 119 -9.91 -8.87 4.38
CA LYS A 119 -8.96 -8.68 5.49
C LYS A 119 -7.83 -7.70 5.16
N ILE A 120 -7.75 -7.25 3.91
CA ILE A 120 -6.73 -6.32 3.42
C ILE A 120 -7.41 -4.97 3.20
N THR A 121 -6.81 -3.89 3.69
CA THR A 121 -7.28 -2.52 3.44
C THR A 121 -6.51 -1.86 2.29
N ILE A 122 -6.94 -0.65 1.89
CA ILE A 122 -6.22 0.15 0.89
C ILE A 122 -4.82 0.51 1.39
N GLU A 123 -4.69 0.83 2.67
CA GLU A 123 -3.41 1.09 3.32
C GLU A 123 -2.48 -0.12 3.24
N ASP A 124 -3.02 -1.32 3.44
CA ASP A 124 -2.27 -2.57 3.31
C ASP A 124 -1.78 -2.77 1.87
N ASP A 125 -2.61 -2.55 0.85
CA ASP A 125 -2.18 -2.64 -0.56
C ASP A 125 -1.02 -1.70 -0.87
N ILE A 126 -1.09 -0.47 -0.36
CA ILE A 126 -0.01 0.51 -0.51
C ILE A 126 1.26 0.03 0.20
N LEU A 127 1.14 -0.47 1.42
CA LEU A 127 2.27 -1.00 2.18
C LEU A 127 2.92 -2.20 1.46
N LEU A 128 2.10 -3.13 0.97
CA LEU A 128 2.53 -4.31 0.23
C LEU A 128 3.28 -3.92 -1.05
N TYR A 129 2.74 -2.98 -1.83
CA TYR A 129 3.42 -2.48 -3.03
C TYR A 129 4.77 -1.83 -2.72
N GLU A 130 4.83 -0.93 -1.74
CA GLU A 130 6.08 -0.23 -1.40
C GLU A 130 7.13 -1.20 -0.84
N THR A 131 6.69 -2.21 -0.07
CA THR A 131 7.55 -3.28 0.45
C THR A 131 8.09 -4.14 -0.67
N ALA A 132 7.22 -4.57 -1.60
CA ALA A 132 7.60 -5.35 -2.78
C ALA A 132 8.59 -4.58 -3.65
N LYS A 133 8.31 -3.31 -3.90
CA LYS A 133 9.20 -2.43 -4.65
C LYS A 133 10.58 -2.39 -3.98
N LYS A 134 10.64 -2.06 -2.70
CA LYS A 134 11.92 -2.00 -1.96
C LYS A 134 12.69 -3.33 -2.06
N ASP A 135 12.02 -4.45 -1.83
CA ASP A 135 12.63 -5.78 -1.92
C ASP A 135 13.17 -6.09 -3.33
N TRP A 136 12.43 -5.70 -4.37
CA TRP A 136 12.87 -5.83 -5.75
C TRP A 136 14.10 -4.97 -6.03
N PHE A 137 14.14 -3.74 -5.51
CA PHE A 137 15.31 -2.86 -5.65
C PHE A 137 16.58 -3.46 -5.03
N GLU A 138 16.44 -4.11 -3.88
CA GLU A 138 17.54 -4.78 -3.18
C GLU A 138 18.01 -6.06 -3.91
N SER A 139 17.08 -6.80 -4.52
CA SER A 139 17.38 -8.05 -5.24
C SER A 139 17.83 -7.87 -6.69
N HIS A 140 17.54 -6.72 -7.33
CA HIS A 140 17.87 -6.42 -8.73
C HIS A 140 18.70 -5.13 -8.86
N PRO A 141 19.93 -5.08 -8.30
CA PRO A 141 20.68 -3.83 -8.18
C PRO A 141 21.09 -3.21 -9.52
N VAL A 142 21.23 -4.01 -10.60
CA VAL A 142 21.64 -3.51 -11.93
C VAL A 142 20.47 -2.81 -12.62
N GLU A 143 19.30 -3.45 -12.64
CA GLU A 143 18.05 -2.94 -13.19
C GLU A 143 17.58 -1.72 -12.41
N SER A 144 17.68 -1.79 -11.09
CA SER A 144 17.38 -0.70 -10.16
C SER A 144 18.13 0.58 -10.45
N LYS A 145 19.46 0.48 -10.63
CA LYS A 145 20.29 1.64 -11.01
C LYS A 145 19.82 2.26 -12.33
N LYS A 146 19.44 1.43 -13.31
CA LYS A 146 18.92 1.92 -14.59
C LYS A 146 17.58 2.64 -14.39
N LEU A 147 16.70 2.12 -13.54
CA LEU A 147 15.40 2.73 -13.24
C LEU A 147 15.53 4.06 -12.49
N GLU A 148 16.39 4.13 -11.47
CA GLU A 148 16.62 5.38 -10.72
C GLU A 148 17.13 6.52 -11.59
N LEU A 149 18.00 6.22 -12.56
CA LEU A 149 18.50 7.21 -13.51
C LEU A 149 17.41 7.76 -14.45
N ILE A 150 16.35 7.00 -14.67
CA ILE A 150 15.25 7.40 -15.54
C ILE A 150 14.16 8.14 -14.75
N ILE A 151 13.85 7.68 -13.53
CA ILE A 151 12.81 8.30 -12.67
C ILE A 151 13.24 9.69 -12.15
N LYS A 152 14.55 9.95 -12.04
CA LYS A 152 15.09 11.26 -11.59
C LYS A 152 15.19 12.32 -12.70
N LYS A 153 14.93 11.98 -13.96
CA LYS A 153 14.90 12.91 -15.10
C LYS A 153 13.48 13.38 -15.35
#